data_AF-A0A814VTT8-F1
#
_entry.id   AF-A0A814VTT8-F1
#
_cell.length_a   1.000
_cell.length_b   1.000
_cell.length_c   1.000
_cell.angle_alpha   90.00
_cell.angle_beta   90.00
_cell.angle_gamma   90.00
#
_symmetry.space_group_name_H-M   'P 1'
#
loop_
_entity.id
_entity.type
_entity.pdbx_description
1 polymer ?
#
loop_
_entity_poly.entity_id
_entity_poly.type
_entity_poly.pdbx_seq_one_letter_code
_entity_poly.pdbx_strand_id
1 'polypeptide(L)'
;MFYIFILTYTFLSDIQSGLVRIITRNKYMIISLTNFPLLSCSLREFWGRRYNQLVGTIFRESIFQPLLQHLSSPTIAALFVFLISGLLHVHLAFITFTDFRATISTITFFLLHGIACTIEVHTSFQIPVFFSWLLTQLFLLVTVPLQNGAFTKLGPDYYAVNAPPLFGQKWIPKLAVPNFCPN
;
A
#
# COMPACT_ATOMS: atom_id res chain seq x y z
N MET A 1 14.13 7.75 -6.06
CA MET A 1 13.31 7.17 -7.15
C MET A 1 12.20 6.24 -6.67
N PHE A 2 12.41 5.33 -5.72
CA PHE A 2 11.39 4.38 -5.27
C PHE A 2 10.11 5.00 -4.68
N TYR A 3 10.23 6.12 -3.94
CA TYR A 3 9.07 6.87 -3.44
C TYR A 3 8.19 7.44 -4.56
N ILE A 4 8.83 7.99 -5.59
CA ILE A 4 8.14 8.44 -6.80
C ILE A 4 7.50 7.22 -7.47
N PHE A 5 8.19 6.08 -7.56
CA PHE A 5 7.64 4.88 -8.18
C PHE A 5 6.34 4.38 -7.55
N ILE A 6 6.21 4.32 -6.22
CA ILE A 6 4.95 3.88 -5.57
C ILE A 6 3.81 4.87 -5.81
N LEU A 7 4.06 6.17 -5.61
CA LEU A 7 3.04 7.20 -5.85
C LEU A 7 2.66 7.28 -7.34
N THR A 8 3.65 7.21 -8.23
CA THR A 8 3.46 7.16 -9.68
C THR A 8 2.74 5.89 -10.10
N TYR A 9 2.99 4.74 -9.48
CA TYR A 9 2.28 3.50 -9.81
C TYR A 9 0.80 3.59 -9.47
N THR A 10 0.46 4.04 -8.25
CA THR A 10 -0.94 4.21 -7.85
C THR A 10 -1.63 5.26 -8.72
N PHE A 11 -0.97 6.39 -8.96
CA PHE A 11 -1.49 7.46 -9.81
C PHE A 11 -1.66 7.02 -11.27
N LEU A 12 -0.71 6.29 -11.82
CA LEU A 12 -0.76 5.77 -13.19
C LEU A 12 -1.85 4.72 -13.34
N SER A 13 -2.03 3.84 -12.35
CA SER A 13 -3.11 2.86 -12.32
C SER A 13 -4.49 3.53 -12.29
N ASP A 14 -4.63 4.61 -11.52
CA ASP A 14 -5.86 5.41 -11.46
C ASP A 14 -6.14 6.12 -12.81
N ILE A 15 -5.11 6.71 -13.44
CA ILE A 15 -5.24 7.32 -14.77
C ILE A 15 -5.67 6.28 -15.80
N GLN A 16 -5.02 5.12 -15.83
CA GLN A 16 -5.37 4.04 -16.76
C GLN A 16 -6.82 3.58 -16.55
N SER A 17 -7.25 3.43 -15.30
CA SER A 17 -8.62 3.06 -14.96
C SER A 17 -9.64 4.12 -15.42
N GLY A 18 -9.31 5.40 -15.27
CA GLY A 18 -10.11 6.52 -15.78
C GLY A 18 -10.20 6.55 -17.30
N LEU A 19 -9.06 6.41 -17.98
CA LEU A 19 -8.99 6.41 -19.45
C LEU A 19 -9.78 5.26 -20.07
N VAL A 20 -9.63 4.03 -19.56
CA VAL A 20 -10.40 2.88 -20.05
C VAL A 20 -11.89 3.12 -19.90
N ARG A 21 -12.34 3.65 -18.76
CA ARG A 21 -13.75 3.98 -18.54
C ARG A 21 -14.26 5.03 -19.52
N ILE A 22 -13.48 6.09 -19.78
CA ILE A 22 -13.85 7.16 -20.72
C ILE A 22 -13.91 6.62 -22.15
N ILE A 23 -12.85 5.98 -22.64
CA ILE A 23 -12.72 5.48 -24.02
C ILE A 23 -13.80 4.45 -24.32
N THR A 24 -14.05 3.53 -23.38
CA THR A 24 -14.99 2.43 -23.58
C THR A 24 -16.43 2.81 -23.22
N ARG A 25 -16.69 4.05 -22.81
CA ARG A 25 -17.99 4.53 -22.30
C ARG A 25 -18.53 3.61 -21.19
N ASN A 26 -17.69 3.30 -20.22
CA ASN A 26 -17.94 2.39 -19.09
C ASN A 26 -18.29 0.94 -19.50
N LYS A 27 -18.03 0.52 -20.75
CA LYS A 27 -18.21 -0.87 -21.17
C LYS A 27 -17.21 -1.82 -20.52
N TYR A 28 -15.98 -1.36 -20.30
CA TYR A 28 -14.93 -2.16 -19.68
C TYR A 28 -14.33 -1.45 -18.46
N MET A 29 -13.82 -2.25 -17.53
CA MET A 29 -13.15 -1.79 -16.32
C MET A 29 -11.88 -2.60 -16.11
N ILE A 30 -10.79 -1.92 -15.74
CA ILE A 30 -9.56 -2.58 -15.31
C ILE A 30 -9.80 -3.20 -13.94
N ILE A 31 -9.48 -4.48 -13.79
CA ILE A 31 -9.38 -5.12 -12.47
C ILE A 31 -8.12 -4.57 -11.83
N SER A 32 -8.27 -3.51 -11.03
CA SER A 32 -7.18 -2.89 -10.31
C SER A 32 -7.16 -3.36 -8.85
N LEU A 33 -5.95 -3.43 -8.28
CA LEU A 33 -5.76 -3.65 -6.85
C LEU A 33 -6.07 -2.39 -6.03
N THR A 34 -6.24 -1.24 -6.68
CA THR A 34 -6.57 0.04 -6.06
C THR A 34 -7.78 0.68 -6.73
N ASN A 35 -8.53 1.50 -6.00
CA ASN A 35 -9.72 2.18 -6.48
C ASN A 35 -9.69 3.68 -6.14
N PHE A 36 -8.95 4.45 -6.94
CA PHE A 36 -8.79 5.90 -6.77
C PHE A 36 -8.49 6.31 -5.31
N PRO A 37 -7.43 5.78 -4.67
CA PRO A 37 -7.11 6.04 -3.27
C PRO A 37 -6.84 7.52 -2.96
N LEU A 38 -6.43 8.32 -3.93
CA LEU A 38 -6.28 9.77 -3.75
C LEU A 38 -7.61 10.51 -3.60
N LEU A 39 -8.75 9.87 -3.84
CA LEU A 39 -10.09 10.41 -3.58
C LEU A 39 -10.62 10.05 -2.18
N SER A 40 -9.79 9.47 -1.31
CA SER A 40 -10.20 9.11 0.05
C SER A 40 -10.43 10.36 0.90
N CYS A 41 -11.58 10.41 1.58
CA CYS A 41 -11.94 11.47 2.52
C CYS A 41 -11.70 11.08 3.98
N SER A 42 -11.28 9.84 4.24
CA SER A 42 -10.87 9.35 5.56
C SER A 42 -9.81 8.25 5.41
N LEU A 43 -9.01 8.01 6.44
CA LEU A 43 -8.04 6.92 6.46
C LEU A 43 -8.72 5.55 6.46
N ARG A 44 -9.88 5.44 7.09
CA ARG A 44 -10.71 4.22 7.01
C ARG A 44 -11.16 3.91 5.59
N GLU A 45 -11.57 4.92 4.83
CA GLU A 45 -11.93 4.74 3.42
C GLU A 45 -10.71 4.38 2.57
N PHE A 46 -9.56 5.02 2.83
CA PHE A 46 -8.31 4.71 2.15
C PHE A 46 -7.93 3.24 2.32
N TRP A 47 -7.75 2.77 3.56
CA TRP A 47 -7.30 1.41 3.85
C TRP A 47 -8.38 0.35 3.66
N GLY A 48 -9.62 0.67 4.01
CA GLY A 48 -10.72 -0.30 4.00
C GLY A 48 -11.37 -0.50 2.65
N ARG A 49 -11.22 0.46 1.72
CA ARG A 49 -11.96 0.44 0.44
C ARG A 49 -11.12 0.67 -0.79
N ARG A 50 -10.08 1.52 -0.73
CA ARG A 50 -9.47 2.06 -1.95
C ARG A 50 -8.04 1.64 -2.19
N TYR A 51 -7.26 1.41 -1.15
CA TYR A 51 -5.86 1.05 -1.27
C TYR A 51 -5.67 -0.46 -1.10
N ASN A 52 -4.93 -1.07 -2.04
CA ASN A 52 -4.50 -2.47 -2.02
C ASN A 52 -5.60 -3.46 -1.57
N GLN A 53 -6.71 -3.48 -2.31
CA GLN A 53 -7.92 -4.26 -2.00
C GLN A 53 -7.65 -5.77 -1.90
N LEU A 54 -6.66 -6.28 -2.64
CA LEU A 54 -6.23 -7.67 -2.51
C LEU A 54 -5.64 -7.96 -1.13
N VAL A 55 -4.67 -7.17 -0.68
CA VAL A 55 -4.08 -7.31 0.66
C VAL A 55 -5.12 -7.05 1.74
N GLY A 56 -6.00 -6.06 1.53
CA GLY A 56 -7.13 -5.79 2.42
C GLY A 56 -8.06 -6.99 2.57
N THR A 57 -8.38 -7.68 1.47
CA THR A 57 -9.19 -8.90 1.48
C THR A 57 -8.47 -10.03 2.21
N ILE A 58 -7.18 -10.25 1.93
CA ILE A 58 -6.38 -11.27 2.63
C ILE A 58 -6.42 -11.03 4.13
N PHE A 59 -6.15 -9.82 4.61
CA PHE A 59 -6.18 -9.53 6.05
C PHE A 59 -7.58 -9.62 6.64
N ARG A 60 -8.62 -9.25 5.88
CA ARG A 60 -9.99 -9.38 6.33
C ARG A 60 -10.35 -10.84 6.62
N GLU A 61 -10.07 -11.72 5.67
CA GLU A 61 -10.44 -13.14 5.79
C GLU A 61 -9.50 -13.92 6.73
N SER A 62 -8.21 -13.60 6.76
CA SER A 62 -7.22 -14.38 7.54
C SER A 62 -7.00 -13.89 8.97
N ILE A 63 -7.29 -12.62 9.28
CA ILE A 63 -6.99 -12.02 10.59
C ILE A 63 -8.23 -11.37 11.19
N PHE A 64 -8.85 -10.42 10.47
CA PHE A 64 -9.89 -9.58 11.04
C PHE A 64 -11.16 -10.36 11.42
N GLN A 65 -11.71 -11.15 10.49
CA GLN A 65 -12.92 -11.95 10.72
C GLN A 65 -12.70 -13.01 11.81
N PRO A 66 -11.61 -13.81 11.77
CA PRO A 66 -11.31 -14.73 12.87
C PRO A 66 -11.16 -14.04 14.23
N LEU A 67 -10.45 -12.91 14.31
CA LEU A 67 -10.31 -12.18 15.57
C LEU A 67 -11.63 -11.61 16.09
N LEU A 68 -12.50 -11.12 15.20
CA LEU A 68 -13.81 -10.62 15.56
C LEU A 68 -14.69 -11.68 16.23
N GLN A 69 -14.61 -12.93 15.75
CA GLN A 69 -15.33 -14.05 16.34
C GLN A 69 -14.91 -14.34 17.79
N HIS A 70 -13.67 -13.98 18.17
CA HIS A 70 -13.12 -14.25 19.51
C HIS A 70 -13.11 -13.03 20.44
N LEU A 71 -12.90 -11.82 19.92
CA LEU A 71 -12.64 -10.62 20.71
C LEU A 71 -13.80 -9.61 20.74
N SER A 72 -14.87 -9.84 19.98
CA SER A 72 -16.09 -8.99 19.87
C SER A 72 -15.85 -7.48 19.64
N SER A 73 -14.62 -7.04 19.35
CA SER A 73 -14.25 -5.65 19.17
C SER A 73 -13.62 -5.42 17.79
N PRO A 74 -14.34 -4.77 16.86
CA PRO A 74 -13.81 -4.42 15.55
C PRO A 74 -12.58 -3.52 15.61
N THR A 75 -12.53 -2.63 16.61
CA THR A 75 -11.39 -1.73 16.82
C THR A 75 -10.12 -2.50 17.17
N ILE A 76 -10.22 -3.46 18.10
CA ILE A 76 -9.08 -4.30 18.48
C ILE A 76 -8.63 -5.16 17.30
N ALA A 77 -9.57 -5.79 16.59
CA ALA A 77 -9.25 -6.59 15.41
C ALA A 77 -8.54 -5.76 14.31
N ALA A 78 -8.99 -4.52 14.06
CA ALA A 78 -8.34 -3.62 13.11
C ALA A 78 -6.91 -3.24 13.55
N LEU A 79 -6.70 -2.92 14.83
CA LEU A 79 -5.37 -2.61 15.36
C LEU A 79 -4.42 -3.81 15.21
N PHE A 80 -4.90 -5.03 15.43
CA PHE A 80 -4.11 -6.25 15.18
C PHE A 80 -3.75 -6.42 13.71
N VAL A 81 -4.67 -6.12 12.78
CA VAL A 81 -4.36 -6.12 11.34
C VAL A 81 -3.25 -5.12 11.02
N PHE A 82 -3.30 -3.90 11.55
CA PHE A 82 -2.24 -2.91 11.36
C PHE A 82 -0.91 -3.38 11.96
N LEU A 83 -0.93 -3.98 13.14
CA LEU A 83 0.26 -4.53 13.79
C LEU A 83 0.90 -5.64 12.93
N ILE A 84 0.12 -6.62 12.49
CA ILE A 84 0.63 -7.74 11.70
C ILE A 84 1.13 -7.25 10.33
N SER A 85 0.40 -6.33 9.69
CA SER A 85 0.87 -5.67 8.47
C SER A 85 2.20 -4.95 8.69
N GLY A 86 2.33 -4.22 9.80
CA GLY A 86 3.57 -3.55 10.17
C GLY A 86 4.73 -4.51 10.40
N LEU A 87 4.51 -5.64 11.08
CA LEU A 87 5.53 -6.66 11.30
C LEU A 87 6.01 -7.30 9.98
N LEU A 88 5.09 -7.56 9.05
CA LEU A 88 5.44 -8.05 7.71
C LEU A 88 6.32 -7.04 6.97
N HIS A 89 5.99 -5.74 7.04
CA HIS A 89 6.81 -4.70 6.44
C HIS A 89 8.14 -4.48 7.15
N VAL A 90 8.19 -4.65 8.49
CA VAL A 90 9.45 -4.64 9.26
C VAL A 90 10.36 -5.76 8.78
N HIS A 91 9.82 -6.96 8.59
CA HIS A 91 10.59 -8.08 8.07
C HIS A 91 11.19 -7.74 6.69
N LEU A 92 10.38 -7.21 5.76
CA LEU A 92 10.84 -6.77 4.44
C LEU A 92 11.91 -5.69 4.51
N ALA A 93 11.72 -4.67 5.34
CA ALA A 93 12.69 -3.60 5.54
C ALA A 93 14.01 -4.13 6.11
N PHE A 94 13.94 -5.05 7.08
CA PHE A 94 15.11 -5.65 7.72
C PHE A 94 15.92 -6.51 6.74
N ILE A 95 15.26 -7.39 5.97
CA ILE A 95 15.98 -8.25 5.01
C ILE A 95 16.57 -7.46 3.84
N THR A 96 15.98 -6.31 3.49
CA THR A 96 16.44 -5.49 2.37
C THR A 96 17.58 -4.57 2.79
N PHE A 97 17.44 -3.88 3.92
CA PHE A 97 18.36 -2.81 4.31
C PHE A 97 19.26 -3.15 5.49
N THR A 98 18.90 -4.16 6.30
CA THR A 98 19.60 -4.52 7.55
C THR A 98 19.80 -3.30 8.47
N ASP A 99 18.86 -2.35 8.44
CA ASP A 99 18.91 -1.09 9.18
C ASP A 99 17.74 -1.01 10.17
N PHE A 100 18.06 -0.81 11.45
CA PHE A 100 17.06 -0.78 12.54
C PHE A 100 16.23 0.51 12.55
N ARG A 101 16.73 1.63 12.01
CA ARG A 101 15.96 2.87 11.89
C ARG A 101 14.87 2.70 10.82
N ALA A 102 15.16 1.95 9.76
CA ALA A 102 14.18 1.59 8.73
C ALA A 102 13.05 0.74 9.31
N THR A 103 13.36 -0.24 10.17
CA THR A 103 12.35 -1.08 10.83
C THR A 103 11.50 -0.28 11.83
N ILE A 104 12.11 0.57 12.66
CA ILE A 104 11.36 1.45 13.58
C ILE A 104 10.42 2.36 12.80
N SER A 105 10.93 3.05 11.78
CA SER A 105 10.11 3.99 10.99
C SER A 105 8.92 3.27 10.33
N THR A 106 9.17 2.05 9.83
CA THR A 106 8.14 1.18 9.25
C THR A 106 7.05 0.80 10.25
N ILE A 107 7.40 0.27 11.44
CA ILE A 107 6.36 -0.10 12.41
C ILE A 107 5.60 1.13 12.94
N THR A 108 6.29 2.26 13.10
CA THR A 108 5.67 3.53 13.49
C THR A 108 4.62 3.98 12.47
N PHE A 109 4.88 3.85 11.16
CA PHE A 109 3.90 4.14 10.12
C PHE A 109 2.60 3.36 10.32
N PHE A 110 2.67 2.04 10.46
CA PHE A 110 1.48 1.20 10.60
C PHE A 110 0.72 1.44 11.90
N LEU A 111 1.43 1.63 13.02
CA LEU A 111 0.80 1.92 14.30
C LEU A 111 0.09 3.29 14.29
N LEU A 112 0.72 4.32 13.72
CA LEU A 112 0.11 5.64 13.59
C LEU A 112 -1.17 5.60 12.74
N HIS A 113 -1.16 4.86 11.63
CA HIS A 113 -2.34 4.71 10.78
C HIS A 113 -3.45 3.90 11.48
N GLY A 114 -3.09 2.85 12.23
CA GLY A 114 -4.06 2.09 13.02
C GLY A 114 -4.74 2.96 14.07
N ILE A 115 -3.96 3.72 14.84
CA ILE A 115 -4.48 4.65 15.86
C ILE A 115 -5.36 5.73 15.21
N ALA A 116 -4.91 6.33 14.11
CA ALA A 116 -5.67 7.38 13.42
C ALA A 116 -7.01 6.84 12.87
N CYS A 117 -7.02 5.65 12.26
CA CYS A 117 -8.26 4.97 11.87
C CYS A 117 -9.19 4.72 13.05
N THR A 118 -8.66 4.30 14.21
CA THR A 118 -9.45 4.13 15.44
C THR A 118 -10.04 5.45 15.92
N ILE A 119 -9.26 6.52 15.94
CA ILE A 119 -9.75 7.86 16.30
C ILE A 119 -10.88 8.28 15.37
N GLU A 120 -10.78 8.06 14.06
CA GLU A 120 -11.84 8.35 13.08
C GLU A 120 -13.14 7.57 13.33
N VAL A 121 -13.08 6.36 13.91
CA VAL A 121 -14.29 5.59 14.30
C VAL A 121 -15.01 6.24 15.47
N HIS A 122 -14.24 6.70 16.46
CA HIS A 122 -14.79 7.23 17.72
C HIS A 122 -15.05 8.74 17.69
N THR A 123 -14.72 9.39 16.58
CA THR A 123 -14.93 10.81 16.38
C THR A 123 -16.22 11.06 15.60
N SER A 124 -17.12 11.89 16.14
CA SER A 124 -18.40 12.25 15.51
C SER A 124 -18.37 13.59 14.76
N PHE A 125 -17.21 14.25 14.67
CA PHE A 125 -17.08 15.55 14.00
C PHE A 125 -17.42 15.44 12.51
N GLN A 126 -18.39 16.24 12.08
CA GLN A 126 -18.74 16.39 10.67
C GLN A 126 -17.91 17.51 10.06
N ILE A 127 -16.92 17.11 9.25
CA ILE A 127 -16.05 18.01 8.52
C ILE A 127 -16.53 18.06 7.06
N PRO A 128 -16.59 19.24 6.40
CA PRO A 128 -16.93 19.29 4.99
C PRO A 128 -15.98 18.44 4.14
N VAL A 129 -16.51 17.82 3.08
CA VAL A 129 -15.81 16.80 2.27
C VAL A 129 -14.43 17.25 1.81
N PHE A 130 -14.30 18.50 1.34
CA PHE A 130 -13.03 19.06 0.90
C PHE A 130 -11.96 19.06 2.01
N PHE A 131 -12.33 19.49 3.22
CA PHE A 131 -11.39 19.53 4.35
C PHE A 131 -11.06 18.12 4.86
N SER A 132 -12.03 17.20 4.85
CA SER A 132 -11.79 15.79 5.22
C SER A 132 -10.83 15.11 4.24
N TRP A 133 -11.04 15.35 2.94
CA TRP A 133 -10.13 14.93 1.88
C TRP A 133 -8.74 15.53 2.07
N LEU A 134 -8.63 16.84 2.25
CA LEU A 134 -7.35 17.53 2.41
C LEU A 134 -6.59 17.00 3.64
N LEU A 135 -7.26 16.85 4.78
CA LEU A 135 -6.67 16.30 6.00
C LEU A 135 -6.16 14.87 5.78
N THR A 136 -6.95 14.03 5.10
CA THR A 136 -6.57 12.66 4.76
C THR A 136 -5.32 12.66 3.87
N GLN A 137 -5.30 13.46 2.81
CA GLN A 137 -4.15 13.53 1.89
C GLN A 137 -2.90 14.08 2.59
N LEU A 138 -3.04 15.10 3.44
CA LEU A 138 -1.93 15.66 4.21
C LEU A 138 -1.37 14.63 5.19
N PHE A 139 -2.23 13.91 5.91
CA PHE A 139 -1.79 12.84 6.81
C PHE A 139 -1.00 11.78 6.05
N LEU A 140 -1.55 11.26 4.94
CA LEU A 140 -0.87 10.29 4.09
C LEU A 140 0.49 10.81 3.58
N LEU A 141 0.55 12.07 3.14
CA LEU A 141 1.77 12.70 2.63
C LEU A 141 2.84 12.86 3.72
N VAL A 142 2.44 13.22 4.94
CA VAL A 142 3.36 13.42 6.06
C VAL A 142 3.89 12.09 6.59
N THR A 143 3.08 11.04 6.62
CA THR A 143 3.48 9.76 7.20
C THR A 143 4.18 8.84 6.21
N VAL A 144 3.91 8.93 4.90
CA VAL A 144 4.51 8.04 3.90
C VAL A 144 6.06 7.98 3.89
N PRO A 145 6.82 9.03 4.26
CA PRO A 145 8.28 8.91 4.38
C PRO A 145 8.74 7.98 5.51
N LEU A 146 7.89 7.70 6.51
CA LEU A 146 8.20 6.74 7.57
C LEU A 146 8.34 5.32 7.00
N GLN A 147 7.49 4.96 6.03
CA GLN A 147 7.54 3.67 5.36
C GLN A 147 8.57 3.66 4.21
N ASN A 148 8.54 4.70 3.37
CA ASN A 148 9.26 4.71 2.10
C ASN A 148 10.62 5.41 2.15
N GLY A 149 10.92 6.13 3.24
CA GLY A 149 12.15 6.91 3.39
C GLY A 149 13.41 6.06 3.32
N ALA A 150 13.38 4.84 3.88
CA ALA A 150 14.49 3.90 3.81
C ALA A 150 14.86 3.57 2.35
N PHE A 151 13.87 3.30 1.49
CA PHE A 151 14.10 3.04 0.07
C PHE A 151 14.67 4.24 -0.69
N THR A 152 14.46 5.46 -0.21
CA THR A 152 15.10 6.64 -0.82
C THR A 152 16.52 6.87 -0.34
N LYS A 153 16.80 6.61 0.94
CA LYS A 153 18.10 6.88 1.57
C LYS A 153 19.10 5.74 1.34
N LEU A 154 18.65 4.50 1.49
CA LEU A 154 19.47 3.28 1.43
C LEU A 154 19.31 2.53 0.11
N GLY A 155 18.27 2.86 -0.67
CA GLY A 155 18.00 2.22 -1.96
C GLY A 155 19.16 2.27 -2.96
N PRO A 156 19.83 3.42 -3.19
CA PRO A 156 20.95 3.49 -4.13
C PRO A 156 22.07 2.49 -3.83
N ASP A 157 22.45 2.36 -2.55
CA ASP A 157 23.50 1.42 -2.12
C ASP A 157 23.03 -0.02 -2.30
N TYR A 158 21.77 -0.32 -1.94
CA TYR A 158 21.16 -1.63 -2.17
C TYR A 158 21.16 -2.02 -3.65
N TYR A 159 20.79 -1.12 -4.56
CA TYR A 159 20.74 -1.39 -5.99
C TYR A 159 22.13 -1.46 -6.65
N ALA A 160 23.13 -0.80 -6.08
CA ALA A 160 24.52 -0.91 -6.54
C ALA A 160 25.06 -2.34 -6.34
N VAL A 161 24.71 -2.98 -5.22
CA VAL A 161 25.12 -4.36 -4.92
C VAL A 161 24.14 -5.42 -5.43
N ASN A 162 22.87 -5.06 -5.66
CA ASN A 162 21.83 -5.89 -6.25
C ASN A 162 21.40 -5.35 -7.62
N ALA A 163 22.36 -5.10 -8.50
CA ALA A 163 22.05 -4.61 -9.84
C ALA A 163 21.08 -5.58 -10.54
N PRO A 164 19.98 -5.07 -11.17
CA PRO A 164 19.03 -5.94 -11.83
C PRO A 164 19.75 -6.75 -12.90
N PRO A 165 19.42 -8.04 -13.03
CA PRO A 165 20.05 -8.91 -14.01
C PRO A 165 19.72 -8.42 -15.43
N LEU A 166 20.67 -7.74 -16.06
CA LEU A 166 20.58 -7.40 -17.49
C LEU A 166 20.76 -8.66 -18.35
N PHE A 167 20.68 -8.50 -19.67
CA PHE A 167 20.77 -9.61 -20.62
C PHE A 167 21.97 -10.53 -20.35
N GLY A 168 21.74 -11.85 -20.39
CA GLY A 168 22.81 -12.85 -20.34
C GLY A 168 23.11 -13.48 -18.97
N GLN A 169 22.38 -13.12 -17.91
CA GLN A 169 22.60 -13.68 -16.57
C GLN A 169 22.26 -15.18 -16.48
N LYS A 170 23.09 -15.94 -15.76
CA LYS A 170 22.99 -17.40 -15.68
C LYS A 170 21.88 -17.91 -14.75
N TRP A 171 21.43 -17.09 -13.80
CA TRP A 171 20.47 -17.51 -12.77
C TRP A 171 19.01 -17.24 -13.13
N ILE A 172 18.74 -16.43 -14.17
CA ILE A 172 17.39 -16.34 -14.74
C ILE A 172 17.19 -17.57 -15.64
N PRO A 173 16.15 -18.38 -15.42
CA PRO A 173 15.80 -19.45 -16.34
C PRO A 173 15.61 -18.88 -17.76
N LYS A 174 16.47 -19.30 -18.68
CA LYS A 174 16.36 -18.97 -20.12
C LYS A 174 15.24 -19.83 -20.71
N LEU A 175 14.00 -19.45 -20.43
CA LEU A 175 12.84 -20.03 -21.10
C LEU A 175 12.98 -19.76 -22.60
N ALA A 176 12.64 -20.76 -23.42
CA ALA A 176 12.62 -20.56 -24.86
C ALA A 176 11.67 -19.41 -25.18
N VAL A 177 12.19 -18.38 -25.86
CA VAL A 177 11.35 -17.30 -26.36
C VAL A 177 10.45 -17.92 -27.43
N PRO A 178 9.12 -17.90 -27.26
CA PRO A 178 8.23 -18.42 -28.28
C PRO A 178 8.50 -17.73 -29.62
N ASN A 179 8.50 -18.49 -30.72
CA ASN A 179 8.68 -17.93 -32.07
C ASN A 179 7.54 -16.98 -32.48
N PHE A 180 6.46 -16.92 -31.68
CA PHE A 180 5.29 -16.08 -31.87
C PHE A 180 4.70 -15.73 -30.50
N CYS A 181 4.17 -14.51 -30.35
CA CYS A 181 3.36 -14.18 -29.18
C CYS A 181 2.11 -15.06 -29.19
N PRO A 182 1.76 -15.75 -28.09
CA PRO A 182 0.45 -16.39 -28.00
C PRO A 182 -0.60 -15.28 -28.05
N ASN A 183 -1.39 -15.25 -29.13
CA ASN A 183 -2.59 -14.42 -29.24
C ASN A 183 -3.70 -14.99 -28.34
#